data_AF-A0A554JLV5-F1
#
_entry.id   AF-A0A554JLV5-F1
#
_cell.length_a   1.000
_cell.length_b   1.000
_cell.length_c   1.000
_cell.angle_alpha   90.00
_cell.angle_beta   90.00
_cell.angle_gamma   90.00
#
_symmetry.space_group_name_H-M   'P 1'
#
loop_
_entity.id
_entity.type
_entity.pdbx_description
1 polymer ?
#
loop_
_entity_poly.entity_id
_entity_poly.type
_entity_poly.pdbx_seq_one_letter_code
_entity_poly.pdbx_strand_id
1 'polypeptide(L)'
;MRKLFLSAFQKGRDQVTFYPMHKTNFFVFLFFIVLVLPFFAQGKTIDVILGDINKTLITVIGLLFVLETLGLLWGAARFILSGDPGNKDKARQMMVWSIIAMVVTFAAWGIVQLIVNYFDIQNSVIPGAPGQRNLLPPS
;
A
#
# COMPACT_ATOMS: atom_id res chain seq x y z
N MET A 1 48.61 21.27 -16.66
CA MET A 1 47.87 21.59 -15.41
C MET A 1 46.37 21.85 -15.62
N ARG A 2 45.95 22.60 -16.66
CA ARG A 2 44.53 22.88 -16.98
C ARG A 2 43.62 21.64 -17.17
N LYS A 3 44.14 20.53 -17.70
CA LYS A 3 43.38 19.27 -17.88
C LYS A 3 43.09 18.53 -16.57
N LEU A 4 43.96 18.69 -15.56
CA LEU A 4 43.81 18.06 -14.24
C LEU A 4 42.68 18.73 -13.43
N PHE A 5 42.54 20.05 -13.59
CA PHE A 5 41.50 20.83 -12.94
C PHE A 5 40.10 20.52 -13.51
N LEU A 6 40.02 20.30 -14.84
CA LEU A 6 38.76 19.97 -15.51
C LEU A 6 38.24 18.57 -15.15
N SER A 7 39.13 17.59 -14.95
CA SER A 7 38.74 16.25 -14.48
C SER A 7 38.23 16.25 -13.03
N ALA A 8 38.78 17.11 -12.17
CA ALA A 8 38.29 17.26 -10.79
C ALA A 8 36.91 17.91 -10.74
N PHE A 9 36.65 18.88 -11.62
CA PHE A 9 35.34 19.54 -11.74
C PHE A 9 34.28 18.66 -12.43
N GLN A 10 34.67 17.79 -13.37
CA GLN A 10 33.75 16.80 -13.95
C GLN A 10 33.32 15.76 -12.92
N LYS A 11 34.29 15.17 -12.21
CA LYS A 11 34.03 14.11 -11.22
C LYS A 11 33.08 14.55 -10.10
N GLY A 12 33.08 15.83 -9.74
CA GLY A 12 32.12 16.42 -8.80
C GLY A 12 30.70 16.61 -9.37
N ARG A 13 30.55 16.86 -10.68
CA ARG A 13 29.24 16.93 -11.34
C ARG A 13 28.63 15.55 -11.57
N ASP A 14 29.46 14.54 -11.78
CA ASP A 14 29.02 13.16 -12.05
C ASP A 14 28.60 12.39 -10.78
N GLN A 15 28.95 12.87 -9.59
CA GLN A 15 28.57 12.27 -8.29
C GLN A 15 27.18 12.70 -7.80
N VAL A 16 26.59 13.75 -8.39
CA VAL A 16 25.30 14.32 -7.98
C VAL A 16 24.13 13.74 -8.79
N THR A 17 24.40 12.94 -9.82
CA THR A 17 23.39 12.30 -10.66
C THR A 17 23.82 10.89 -11.01
N PHE A 18 22.85 9.98 -11.12
CA PHE A 18 22.99 8.56 -11.49
C PHE A 18 23.20 7.58 -10.33
N TYR A 19 22.14 7.39 -9.54
CA TYR A 19 21.78 6.03 -9.14
C TYR A 19 21.31 5.27 -10.40
N PRO A 20 22.01 4.23 -10.91
CA PRO A 20 21.50 3.39 -11.97
C PRO A 20 20.41 2.47 -11.41
N MET A 21 19.15 2.92 -11.48
CA MET A 21 18.01 2.03 -11.25
C MET A 21 17.97 0.96 -12.35
N HIS A 22 18.39 -0.28 -12.05
CA HIS A 22 18.26 -1.34 -13.06
C HIS A 22 17.86 -2.74 -12.56
N LYS A 23 17.71 -3.05 -11.25
CA LYS A 23 17.32 -4.42 -10.83
C LYS A 23 16.39 -4.59 -9.61
N THR A 24 16.18 -3.58 -8.77
CA THR A 24 15.44 -3.76 -7.50
C THR A 24 13.91 -3.66 -7.65
N ASN A 25 13.41 -2.87 -8.60
CA ASN A 25 11.96 -2.64 -8.77
C ASN A 25 11.23 -3.89 -9.30
N PHE A 26 11.91 -4.72 -10.09
CA PHE A 26 11.34 -5.94 -10.64
C PHE A 26 11.05 -6.98 -9.54
N PHE A 27 11.98 -7.16 -8.60
CA PHE A 27 11.79 -8.08 -7.47
C PHE A 27 10.70 -7.61 -6.51
N VAL A 28 10.56 -6.30 -6.28
CA VAL A 28 9.47 -5.73 -5.47
C VAL A 28 8.12 -5.97 -6.14
N PHE A 29 8.02 -5.76 -7.45
CA PHE A 29 6.80 -6.03 -8.21
C PHE A 29 6.43 -7.51 -8.20
N LEU A 30 7.42 -8.39 -8.33
CA LEU A 30 7.23 -9.84 -8.31
C LEU A 30 6.84 -10.34 -6.92
N PHE A 31 7.35 -9.74 -5.84
CA PHE A 31 6.91 -10.01 -4.48
C PHE A 31 5.44 -9.65 -4.29
N PHE A 32 5.01 -8.48 -4.77
CA PHE A 32 3.60 -8.09 -4.75
C PHE A 32 2.71 -9.02 -5.57
N ILE A 33 3.17 -9.48 -6.75
CA ILE A 33 2.42 -10.44 -7.57
C ILE A 33 2.30 -11.80 -6.89
N VAL A 34 3.40 -12.33 -6.33
CA VAL A 34 3.42 -13.64 -5.65
C VAL A 34 2.52 -13.64 -4.43
N LEU A 35 2.48 -12.52 -3.69
CA LEU A 35 1.56 -12.35 -2.57
C LEU A 35 0.09 -12.41 -3.00
N VAL A 36 -0.20 -12.07 -4.27
CA VAL A 36 -1.54 -12.08 -4.87
C VAL A 36 -1.91 -13.42 -5.54
N LEU A 37 -0.97 -14.34 -5.75
CA LEU A 37 -1.24 -15.66 -6.38
C LEU A 37 -2.18 -16.61 -5.62
N PRO A 38 -2.10 -16.79 -4.28
CA PRO A 38 -2.97 -17.74 -3.58
C PRO A 38 -4.46 -17.37 -3.61
N PHE A 39 -4.79 -16.15 -4.05
CA PHE A 39 -6.16 -15.70 -4.26
C PHE A 39 -6.80 -16.29 -5.53
N PHE A 40 -6.00 -16.67 -6.54
CA PHE A 40 -6.50 -17.21 -7.81
C PHE A 40 -6.59 -18.75 -7.86
N ALA A 41 -6.00 -19.44 -6.89
CA ALA A 41 -5.89 -20.91 -6.90
C ALA A 41 -7.10 -21.66 -6.33
N GLN A 42 -8.17 -20.97 -5.93
CA GLN A 42 -9.29 -21.57 -5.19
C GLN A 42 -10.54 -21.59 -6.07
N GLY A 43 -10.96 -22.79 -6.53
CA GLY A 43 -12.16 -23.02 -7.34
C GLY A 43 -13.46 -22.77 -6.57
N LYS A 44 -13.75 -21.49 -6.28
CA LYS A 44 -14.86 -21.02 -5.46
C LYS A 44 -16.07 -20.61 -6.31
N THR A 45 -17.27 -20.70 -5.75
CA THR A 45 -18.50 -20.13 -6.33
C THR A 45 -18.49 -18.60 -6.23
N ILE A 46 -19.25 -17.92 -7.10
CA ILE A 46 -19.26 -16.44 -7.20
C ILE A 46 -19.47 -15.76 -5.84
N ASP A 47 -20.38 -16.27 -5.01
CA ASP A 47 -20.71 -15.65 -3.71
C ASP A 47 -19.57 -15.75 -2.70
N VAL A 48 -18.84 -16.87 -2.72
CA VAL A 48 -17.68 -17.10 -1.84
C VAL A 48 -16.50 -16.24 -2.29
N ILE A 49 -16.30 -16.08 -3.61
CA ILE A 49 -15.27 -15.20 -4.17
C ILE A 49 -15.54 -13.74 -3.75
N LEU A 50 -16.78 -13.27 -3.88
CA LEU A 50 -17.16 -11.90 -3.52
C LEU A 50 -16.97 -11.63 -2.01
N GLY A 51 -17.32 -12.59 -1.15
CA GLY A 51 -17.10 -12.50 0.29
C GLY A 51 -15.62 -12.46 0.68
N ASP A 52 -14.77 -13.27 0.04
CA ASP A 52 -13.34 -13.32 0.34
C ASP A 52 -12.57 -12.11 -0.19
N ILE A 53 -12.96 -11.60 -1.36
CA ILE A 53 -12.41 -10.35 -1.91
C ILE A 53 -12.72 -9.20 -0.95
N ASN A 54 -13.95 -9.09 -0.46
CA ASN A 54 -14.30 -8.05 0.50
C ASN A 54 -13.44 -8.10 1.77
N LYS A 55 -13.33 -9.28 2.39
CA LYS A 55 -12.50 -9.46 3.60
C LYS A 55 -11.03 -9.12 3.35
N THR A 56 -10.51 -9.50 2.19
CA THR A 56 -9.12 -9.24 1.81
C THR A 56 -8.89 -7.75 1.57
N LEU A 57 -9.78 -7.07 0.84
CA LEU A 57 -9.70 -5.63 0.59
C LEU A 57 -9.73 -4.84 1.89
N ILE A 58 -10.66 -5.16 2.81
CA ILE A 58 -10.73 -4.51 4.13
C ILE A 58 -9.40 -4.70 4.90
N THR A 59 -8.84 -5.90 4.88
CA THR A 59 -7.58 -6.21 5.57
C THR A 59 -6.39 -5.45 4.98
N VAL A 60 -6.26 -5.44 3.64
CA VAL A 60 -5.16 -4.76 2.94
C VAL A 60 -5.24 -3.25 3.11
N ILE A 61 -6.44 -2.67 2.93
CA ILE A 61 -6.67 -1.23 3.12
C ILE A 61 -6.36 -0.83 4.56
N GLY A 62 -6.79 -1.63 5.55
CA GLY A 62 -6.46 -1.40 6.96
C GLY A 62 -4.95 -1.42 7.23
N LEU A 63 -4.22 -2.35 6.61
CA LEU A 63 -2.76 -2.42 6.75
C LEU A 63 -2.06 -1.21 6.11
N LEU A 64 -2.52 -0.78 4.93
CA LEU A 64 -2.01 0.42 4.25
C LEU A 64 -2.21 1.67 5.11
N PHE A 65 -3.37 1.82 5.76
CA PHE A 65 -3.64 2.94 6.64
C PHE A 65 -2.65 3.04 7.82
N VAL A 66 -2.29 1.91 8.43
CA VAL A 66 -1.28 1.87 9.49
C VAL A 66 0.09 2.28 8.95
N LEU A 67 0.50 1.75 7.80
CA LEU A 67 1.76 2.08 7.14
C LEU A 67 1.84 3.56 6.74
N GLU A 68 0.76 4.14 6.23
CA GLU A 68 0.68 5.55 5.86
C GLU A 68 0.81 6.46 7.08
N THR A 69 0.16 6.10 8.18
CA THR A 69 0.29 6.83 9.45
C THR A 69 1.73 6.81 9.95
N LEU A 70 2.39 5.65 9.90
CA LEU A 70 3.82 5.54 10.24
C LEU A 70 4.71 6.35 9.29
N GLY A 71 4.39 6.36 7.98
CA GLY A 71 5.09 7.17 6.99
C GLY A 71 4.97 8.67 7.27
N LEU A 72 3.79 9.11 7.72
CA LEU A 72 3.52 10.51 8.09
C LEU A 72 4.29 10.90 9.35
N LEU A 73 4.31 10.03 10.38
CA LEU A 73 5.09 10.23 11.60
C LEU A 73 6.59 10.26 11.32
N TRP A 74 7.09 9.38 10.44
CA TRP A 74 8.50 9.35 10.04
C TRP A 74 8.89 10.58 9.21
N GLY A 75 8.01 11.00 8.29
CA GLY A 75 8.18 12.23 7.51
C GLY A 75 8.23 13.47 8.40
N ALA A 76 7.32 13.57 9.38
CA ALA A 76 7.28 14.67 10.35
C ALA A 76 8.52 14.66 11.26
N ALA A 77 8.93 13.50 11.77
CA ALA A 77 10.15 13.36 12.56
C ALA A 77 11.38 13.82 11.76
N ARG A 78 11.52 13.39 10.50
CA ARG A 78 12.60 13.87 9.62
C ARG A 78 12.52 15.35 9.34
N PHE A 79 11.32 15.92 9.18
CA PHE A 79 11.16 17.34 8.92
C PHE A 79 11.67 18.20 10.08
N ILE A 80 11.38 17.79 11.32
CA ILE A 80 11.83 18.48 12.54
C ILE A 80 13.34 18.29 12.76
N LEU A 81 13.86 17.09 12.53
CA LEU A 81 15.28 16.77 12.73
C LEU A 81 16.21 17.30 11.63
N SER A 82 15.64 17.75 10.50
CA SER A 82 16.43 18.30 9.39
C SER A 82 16.85 19.73 9.68
N GLY A 83 18.13 19.95 10.03
CA GLY A 83 18.70 21.29 10.18
C GLY A 83 18.94 22.01 8.85
N ASP A 84 19.35 21.27 7.81
CA ASP A 84 19.72 21.82 6.51
C ASP A 84 18.55 22.00 5.54
N PRO A 85 18.55 23.05 4.69
CA PRO A 85 17.48 23.33 3.72
C PRO A 85 17.16 22.15 2.79
N GLY A 86 18.19 21.46 2.27
CA GLY A 86 18.01 20.36 1.33
C GLY A 86 17.40 19.09 1.95
N ASN A 87 17.58 18.88 3.25
CA ASN A 87 16.95 17.76 3.96
C ASN A 87 15.49 18.07 4.33
N LYS A 88 15.18 19.34 4.60
CA LYS A 88 13.80 19.81 4.81
C LYS A 88 12.94 19.63 3.57
N ASP A 89 13.46 19.93 2.38
CA ASP A 89 12.70 19.75 1.13
C ASP A 89 12.37 18.28 0.85
N LYS A 90 13.33 17.38 1.08
CA LYS A 90 13.10 15.93 0.95
C LYS A 90 12.09 15.41 1.98
N ALA A 91 12.20 15.85 3.23
CA ALA A 91 11.23 15.48 4.27
C ALA A 91 9.82 16.01 3.94
N ARG A 92 9.71 17.24 3.43
CA ARG A 92 8.45 17.84 2.98
C ARG A 92 7.83 17.06 1.83
N GLN A 93 8.63 16.69 0.83
CA GLN A 93 8.15 15.90 -0.30
C GLN A 93 7.61 14.55 0.17
N MET A 94 8.30 13.89 1.12
CA MET A 94 7.84 12.63 1.70
C MET A 94 6.50 12.79 2.44
N MET A 95 6.32 13.86 3.22
CA MET A 95 5.02 14.14 3.87
C MET A 95 3.89 14.35 2.85
N VAL A 96 4.15 15.09 1.77
CA VAL A 96 3.15 15.32 0.72
C VAL A 96 2.73 14.01 0.05
N TRP A 97 3.68 13.12 -0.26
CA TRP A 97 3.37 11.81 -0.82
C TRP A 97 2.54 10.94 0.13
N SER A 98 2.81 10.96 1.44
CA SER A 98 2.01 10.24 2.43
C SER A 98 0.58 10.80 2.55
N ILE A 99 0.42 12.12 2.50
CA ILE A 99 -0.92 12.75 2.54
C ILE A 99 -1.74 12.36 1.30
N ILE A 100 -1.11 12.35 0.12
CA ILE A 100 -1.78 11.92 -1.12
C ILE A 100 -2.21 10.46 -1.02
N ALA A 101 -1.33 9.58 -0.53
CA ALA A 101 -1.65 8.17 -0.33
C ALA A 101 -2.86 7.99 0.59
N MET A 102 -2.92 8.76 1.69
CA MET A 102 -4.03 8.71 2.64
C MET A 102 -5.38 9.14 2.03
N VAL A 103 -5.38 10.16 1.20
CA VAL A 103 -6.60 10.56 0.46
C VAL A 103 -7.07 9.43 -0.47
N VAL A 104 -6.13 8.75 -1.16
CA VAL A 104 -6.45 7.64 -2.05
C VAL A 104 -6.98 6.44 -1.27
N THR A 105 -6.39 6.11 -0.12
CA THR A 105 -6.82 5.01 0.75
C THR A 105 -8.23 5.26 1.30
N PHE A 106 -8.56 6.49 1.71
CA PHE A 106 -9.92 6.85 2.11
C PHE A 106 -10.93 6.76 0.96
N ALA A 107 -10.56 7.23 -0.24
CA ALA A 107 -11.40 7.13 -1.43
C ALA A 107 -11.67 5.65 -1.80
N ALA A 108 -10.64 4.81 -1.75
CA ALA A 108 -10.76 3.38 -2.00
C ALA A 108 -11.71 2.71 -1.00
N TRP A 109 -11.62 3.04 0.29
CA TRP A 109 -12.53 2.49 1.30
C TRP A 109 -13.99 2.88 1.05
N GLY A 110 -14.24 4.14 0.67
CA GLY A 110 -15.58 4.59 0.28
C GLY A 110 -16.16 3.79 -0.89
N ILE A 111 -15.35 3.53 -1.92
CA ILE A 111 -15.76 2.72 -3.08
C ILE A 111 -16.02 1.27 -2.66
N VAL A 112 -15.16 0.68 -1.82
CA VAL A 112 -15.36 -0.69 -1.32
C VAL A 112 -16.68 -0.80 -0.56
N GLN A 113 -16.98 0.15 0.34
CA GLN A 113 -18.25 0.15 1.08
C GLN A 113 -19.47 0.24 0.14
N LEU A 114 -19.39 1.07 -0.91
CA LEU A 114 -20.46 1.16 -1.91
C LEU A 114 -20.68 -0.17 -2.63
N ILE A 115 -19.61 -0.85 -3.05
CA ILE A 115 -19.68 -2.14 -3.73
C ILE A 115 -20.25 -3.22 -2.79
N VAL A 116 -19.79 -3.27 -1.54
CA VAL A 116 -20.25 -4.24 -0.53
C VAL A 116 -21.74 -4.10 -0.26
N ASN A 117 -22.22 -2.85 -0.15
CA ASN A 117 -23.63 -2.56 0.07
C ASN A 117 -24.47 -2.86 -1.18
N TYR A 118 -23.94 -2.56 -2.36
CA TYR A 118 -24.63 -2.83 -3.63
C TYR A 118 -24.83 -4.32 -3.90
N PHE A 119 -23.84 -5.15 -3.55
CA PHE A 119 -23.91 -6.62 -3.70
C PHE A 119 -24.45 -7.34 -2.45
N ASP A 120 -24.92 -6.62 -1.44
CA ASP A 120 -25.45 -7.14 -0.17
C ASP A 120 -24.58 -8.22 0.49
N ILE A 121 -23.24 -8.07 0.38
CA ILE A 121 -22.26 -9.05 0.87
C ILE A 121 -22.30 -9.17 2.41
N GLN A 122 -22.96 -8.24 3.09
CA GLN A 122 -23.13 -8.23 4.54
C GLN A 122 -24.08 -9.34 5.05
N ASN A 123 -25.01 -9.80 4.20
CA ASN A 123 -26.03 -10.80 4.56
C ASN A 123 -25.72 -12.21 4.03
N SER A 124 -24.54 -12.43 3.45
CA SER A 124 -24.09 -13.75 3.03
C SER A 124 -23.84 -14.62 4.27
N VAL A 125 -24.88 -15.30 4.75
CA VAL A 125 -24.78 -16.40 5.70
C VAL A 125 -23.82 -17.41 5.09
N ILE A 126 -22.60 -17.50 5.60
CA ILE A 126 -21.62 -18.51 5.20
C ILE A 126 -22.25 -19.87 5.51
N PRO A 127 -22.61 -20.70 4.51
CA PRO A 127 -23.13 -22.02 4.79
C PRO A 127 -22.00 -22.84 5.42
N GLY A 128 -22.00 -22.98 6.75
CA GLY A 128 -20.98 -23.73 7.49
C GLY A 128 -20.34 -23.05 8.71
N ALA A 129 -20.74 -21.84 9.09
CA ALA A 129 -20.29 -21.26 10.37
C ALA A 129 -20.67 -22.21 11.55
N PRO A 130 -19.72 -22.70 12.37
CA PRO A 130 -20.04 -23.53 13.52
C PRO A 130 -20.78 -22.69 14.56
N GLY A 131 -22.10 -22.83 14.60
CA GLY A 131 -22.96 -22.10 15.55
C GLY A 131 -24.43 -21.96 15.15
N GLN A 132 -24.78 -22.16 13.87
CA GLN A 132 -26.13 -21.86 13.37
C GLN A 132 -27.07 -23.07 13.27
N ARG A 133 -26.87 -24.10 14.12
CA ARG A 133 -27.64 -25.36 14.05
C ARG A 133 -28.82 -25.44 15.05
N ASN A 134 -28.99 -24.44 15.93
CA ASN A 134 -29.95 -24.52 17.05
C ASN A 134 -31.06 -23.44 17.04
N LEU A 135 -31.42 -22.87 15.89
CA LEU A 135 -32.45 -21.82 15.82
C LEU A 135 -33.79 -22.29 15.20
N LEU A 136 -33.93 -23.58 14.90
CA LEU A 136 -35.22 -24.12 14.46
C LEU A 136 -36.09 -24.38 15.71
N PRO A 137 -37.25 -23.71 15.87
CA PRO A 137 -38.20 -24.08 16.90
C PRO A 137 -38.71 -25.51 16.64
N PRO A 138 -38.86 -26.36 17.68
CA PRO A 138 -39.48 -27.67 17.50
C PRO A 138 -40.94 -27.50 17.04
N SER A 139 -41.29 -28.29 16.02
CA SER A 139 -42.62 -28.37 15.39
C SER A 139 -43.74 -28.72 16.37
#